data_AF-A0A2D5U9V1-F1
#
_entry.id   AF-A0A2D5U9V1-F1
#
_cell.length_a   1.000
_cell.length_b   1.000
_cell.length_c   1.000
_cell.angle_alpha   90.00
_cell.angle_beta   90.00
_cell.angle_gamma   90.00
#
_symmetry.space_group_name_H-M   'P 1'
#
loop_
_entity.id
_entity.type
_entity.pdbx_description
1 polymer ?
#
loop_
_entity_poly.entity_id
_entity_poly.type
_entity_poly.pdbx_seq_one_letter_code
_entity_poly.pdbx_strand_id
1 'polypeptide(L)'
;MVFGLAATAEAAKFKIDSQLASKGKVIYNRECAACHGISGKGDGEASYILFPQPRDFTTQVFKFRSTFQGDPPRRSDIVHTLRLGLPGSTMPSFIS
;
A
#
# COMPACT_ATOMS: atom_id res chain seq x y z
N MET A 1 35.05 -22.93 9.92
CA MET A 1 33.59 -22.94 10.16
C MET A 1 32.95 -22.20 9.00
N VAL A 2 32.74 -22.86 7.85
CA VAL A 2 31.55 -23.66 7.48
C VAL A 2 30.29 -22.78 7.34
N PHE A 3 30.07 -22.38 6.07
CA PHE A 3 28.82 -22.06 5.34
C PHE A 3 27.73 -21.16 5.93
N GLY A 4 27.24 -20.23 5.10
CA GLY A 4 25.95 -19.60 5.35
C GLY A 4 25.47 -18.67 4.22
N LEU A 5 25.28 -19.24 3.04
CA LEU A 5 24.50 -18.77 1.88
C LEU A 5 23.70 -17.45 2.03
N ALA A 6 24.01 -16.53 1.11
CA ALA A 6 23.04 -15.85 0.25
C ALA A 6 21.74 -15.34 0.90
N ALA A 7 21.79 -14.13 1.46
CA ALA A 7 20.65 -13.24 1.41
C ALA A 7 20.59 -12.56 0.03
N THR A 8 20.45 -13.33 -1.05
CA THR A 8 19.86 -12.77 -2.27
C THR A 8 18.37 -12.65 -2.01
N ALA A 9 18.00 -11.60 -1.28
CA ALA A 9 16.68 -11.00 -1.44
C ALA A 9 16.66 -10.34 -2.83
N GLU A 10 16.69 -11.19 -3.86
CA GLU A 10 16.18 -10.81 -5.16
C GLU A 10 14.71 -10.53 -4.89
N ALA A 11 14.40 -9.25 -4.68
CA ALA A 11 13.04 -8.75 -4.62
C ALA A 11 12.34 -9.34 -5.84
N ALA A 12 11.55 -10.39 -5.61
CA ALA A 12 10.90 -11.11 -6.69
C ALA A 12 10.13 -10.06 -7.49
N LYS A 13 10.62 -9.75 -8.70
CA LYS A 13 9.97 -8.84 -9.64
C LYS A 13 8.66 -9.52 -10.02
N PHE A 14 7.63 -9.28 -9.21
CA PHE A 14 6.28 -9.72 -9.52
C PHE A 14 5.91 -9.07 -10.84
N LYS A 15 5.80 -9.86 -11.90
CA LYS A 15 5.28 -9.37 -13.17
C LYS A 15 3.82 -8.98 -12.94
N ILE A 16 3.57 -7.69 -12.97
CA ILE A 16 2.22 -7.14 -12.90
C ILE A 16 1.52 -7.54 -14.20
N ASP A 17 0.50 -8.39 -14.11
CA ASP A 17 -0.41 -8.66 -15.22
C ASP A 17 -1.13 -7.35 -15.61
N SER A 18 -1.05 -6.96 -16.88
CA SER A 18 -1.59 -5.69 -17.37
C SER A 18 -3.12 -5.65 -17.28
N GLN A 19 -3.78 -6.80 -17.41
CA GLN A 19 -5.23 -6.89 -17.25
C GLN A 19 -5.60 -6.68 -15.77
N LEU A 20 -4.90 -7.34 -14.85
CA LEU A 20 -5.08 -7.15 -13.42
C LEU A 20 -4.77 -5.71 -12.98
N ALA A 21 -3.73 -5.08 -13.54
CA ALA A 21 -3.40 -3.68 -13.29
C ALA A 21 -4.50 -2.73 -13.74
N SER A 22 -5.08 -2.99 -14.92
CA SER A 22 -6.17 -2.19 -15.46
C SER A 22 -7.43 -2.28 -14.58
N LYS A 23 -7.77 -3.49 -14.12
CA LYS A 23 -8.85 -3.71 -13.14
C LYS A 23 -8.56 -3.00 -11.81
N GLY A 24 -7.33 -3.13 -11.31
CA GLY A 24 -6.88 -2.46 -10.10
C GLY A 24 -6.98 -0.94 -10.19
N LYS A 25 -6.64 -0.35 -11.34
CA LYS A 25 -6.79 1.09 -11.58
C LYS A 25 -8.23 1.56 -11.50
N VAL A 26 -9.17 0.80 -12.06
CA VAL A 26 -10.62 1.13 -11.99
C VAL A 26 -11.10 1.13 -10.54
N ILE A 27 -10.72 0.10 -9.77
CA ILE A 27 -11.08 0.01 -8.35
C ILE A 27 -10.43 1.14 -7.55
N TYR A 28 -9.14 1.39 -7.76
CA TYR A 28 -8.43 2.47 -7.07
C TYR A 28 -9.08 3.83 -7.29
N ASN A 29 -9.43 4.14 -8.54
CA ASN A 29 -10.08 5.41 -8.88
C ASN A 29 -11.45 5.55 -8.21
N ARG A 30 -12.18 4.45 -8.04
CA ARG A 30 -13.51 4.45 -7.44
C ARG A 30 -13.48 4.50 -5.92
N GLU A 31 -12.59 3.74 -5.28
CA GLU A 31 -12.62 3.49 -3.84
C GLU A 31 -11.53 4.25 -3.06
N CYS A 32 -10.42 4.62 -3.70
CA CYS A 32 -9.22 5.09 -3.01
C CYS A 32 -8.86 6.53 -3.35
N ALA A 33 -9.03 6.92 -4.62
CA ALA A 33 -8.53 8.19 -5.15
C ALA A 33 -9.18 9.43 -4.52
N ALA A 34 -10.40 9.33 -3.99
CA ALA A 34 -11.06 10.43 -3.30
C ALA A 34 -10.26 10.92 -2.08
N CYS A 35 -9.55 10.02 -1.38
CA CYS A 35 -8.71 10.37 -0.23
C CYS A 35 -7.22 10.37 -0.58
N HIS A 36 -6.76 9.37 -1.34
CA HIS A 36 -5.32 9.20 -1.62
C HIS A 36 -4.85 9.92 -2.89
N GLY A 37 -5.76 10.52 -3.67
CA GLY A 37 -5.47 11.16 -4.94
C GLY A 37 -5.26 10.17 -6.08
N ILE A 38 -5.49 10.60 -7.32
CA ILE A 38 -5.32 9.76 -8.54
C ILE A 38 -3.86 9.29 -8.67
N SER A 39 -2.90 10.11 -8.22
CA SER A 39 -1.47 9.78 -8.25
C SER A 39 -0.97 9.07 -6.98
N GLY A 40 -1.82 8.89 -5.96
CA GLY A 40 -1.46 8.20 -4.72
C GLY A 40 -0.65 9.02 -3.73
N LYS A 41 -0.68 10.36 -3.82
CA LYS A 41 0.09 11.26 -2.96
C LYS A 41 -0.58 11.62 -1.63
N GLY A 42 -1.76 11.07 -1.35
CA GLY A 42 -2.52 11.47 -0.16
C GLY A 42 -3.22 12.83 -0.32
N ASP A 43 -3.35 13.32 -1.55
CA ASP A 43 -3.85 14.64 -1.92
C ASP A 43 -5.22 14.58 -2.62
N GLY A 44 -6.03 13.56 -2.32
CA GLY A 44 -7.38 13.45 -2.86
C GLY A 44 -8.29 14.57 -2.34
N GLU A 45 -9.38 14.86 -3.04
CA GLU A 45 -10.32 15.92 -2.64
C GLU A 45 -10.77 15.79 -1.18
N ALA A 46 -10.96 14.58 -0.64
CA ALA A 46 -11.35 14.44 0.75
C ALA A 46 -10.20 14.71 1.75
N SER A 47 -8.93 14.71 1.33
CA SER A 47 -7.78 14.72 2.26
C SER A 47 -7.74 15.95 3.17
N TYR A 48 -8.22 17.11 2.71
CA TYR A 48 -8.15 18.38 3.47
C TYR A 48 -8.98 18.37 4.77
N ILE A 49 -9.99 17.49 4.88
CA ILE A 49 -10.84 17.34 6.09
C ILE A 49 -10.50 16.10 6.91
N LEU A 50 -9.50 15.32 6.53
CA LEU A 50 -9.17 14.06 7.20
C LEU A 50 -8.01 14.22 8.18
N PHE A 51 -8.23 13.76 9.42
CA PHE A 51 -7.18 13.59 10.41
C PHE A 51 -7.24 12.17 11.00
N PRO A 52 -6.16 11.38 10.89
CA PRO A 52 -4.88 11.67 10.25
C PRO A 52 -4.98 11.82 8.73
N GLN A 53 -4.01 12.52 8.13
CA GLN A 53 -3.90 12.69 6.67
C GLN A 53 -3.73 11.34 5.96
N PRO A 54 -4.33 11.15 4.77
CA PRO A 54 -4.15 9.94 3.96
C PRO A 54 -2.68 9.69 3.61
N ARG A 55 -2.31 8.42 3.51
CA ARG A 55 -0.93 8.01 3.19
C ARG A 55 -0.56 8.43 1.75
N ASP A 56 0.59 9.09 1.63
CA ASP A 56 1.34 9.22 0.38
C ASP A 56 2.10 7.92 0.06
N PHE A 57 1.63 7.20 -0.96
CA PHE A 57 2.23 5.95 -1.43
C PHE A 57 3.51 6.16 -2.24
N THR A 58 3.74 7.37 -2.77
CA THR A 58 4.94 7.68 -3.58
C THR A 58 6.21 7.69 -2.75
N THR A 59 6.10 7.96 -1.44
CA THR A 59 7.21 7.91 -0.48
C THR A 59 7.69 6.49 -0.18
N GLN A 60 6.87 5.47 -0.44
CA GLN A 60 7.11 4.08 -0.05
C GLN A 60 7.31 3.86 1.47
N VAL A 61 6.93 4.84 2.31
CA VAL A 61 7.03 4.74 3.77
C VAL A 61 5.68 4.34 4.36
N PHE A 62 5.63 3.15 4.95
CA PHE A 62 4.41 2.58 5.53
C PHE A 62 4.58 2.36 7.03
N LYS A 63 3.54 2.73 7.80
CA LYS A 63 3.51 2.60 9.27
C LYS A 63 3.34 1.14 9.72
N PHE A 64 2.52 0.37 9.01
CA PHE A 64 2.19 -1.01 9.34
C PHE A 64 2.83 -1.93 8.31
N ARG A 65 3.87 -2.64 8.73
CA ARG A 65 4.62 -3.56 7.88
C ARG A 65 5.36 -4.60 8.70
N SER A 66 5.64 -5.74 8.09
CA SER A 66 6.35 -6.86 8.71
C SER A 66 7.85 -6.88 8.38
N THR A 67 8.36 -5.86 7.68
CA THR A 67 9.74 -5.75 7.18
C THR A 67 10.58 -4.83 8.07
N PHE A 68 11.92 -4.87 7.96
CA PHE A 68 12.82 -4.06 8.80
C PHE A 68 12.80 -2.58 8.42
N GLN A 69 13.08 -1.68 9.38
CA GLN A 69 13.08 -0.22 9.16
C GLN A 69 13.90 0.16 7.90
N GLY A 70 13.35 1.04 7.05
CA GLY A 70 13.86 1.34 5.70
C GLY A 70 13.27 0.51 4.56
N ASP A 71 12.91 -0.76 4.77
CA ASP A 71 12.34 -1.59 3.70
C ASP A 71 10.89 -1.23 3.32
N PRO A 72 10.45 -1.52 2.08
CA PRO A 72 9.04 -1.42 1.71
C PRO A 72 8.18 -2.49 2.39
N PRO A 73 6.84 -2.27 2.49
CA PRO A 73 5.92 -3.29 3.01
C PRO A 73 5.84 -4.49 2.07
N ARG A 74 5.54 -5.66 2.63
CA ARG A 74 5.15 -6.82 1.81
C ARG A 74 3.75 -6.61 1.25
N ARG A 75 3.42 -7.31 0.15
CA ARG A 75 2.05 -7.33 -0.38
C ARG A 75 1.03 -7.79 0.68
N SER A 76 1.41 -8.73 1.54
CA SER A 76 0.57 -9.19 2.66
C SER A 76 0.22 -8.07 3.63
N ASP A 77 1.14 -7.14 3.90
CA ASP A 77 0.93 -6.03 4.82
C ASP A 77 -0.09 -5.04 4.25
N ILE A 78 0.00 -4.78 2.93
CA ILE A 78 -0.95 -3.93 2.21
C ILE A 78 -2.34 -4.59 2.21
N VAL A 79 -2.42 -5.88 1.87
CA VAL A 79 -3.70 -6.62 1.86
C VAL A 79 -4.32 -6.67 3.25
N HIS A 80 -3.51 -6.84 4.30
CA HIS A 80 -3.99 -6.82 5.67
C HIS A 80 -4.58 -5.46 6.05
N THR A 81 -3.88 -4.37 5.69
CA THR A 81 -4.37 -3.00 5.90
C THR A 81 -5.66 -2.74 5.13
N LEU A 82 -5.77 -3.19 3.87
CA LEU A 82 -7.00 -3.03 3.09
C LEU A 82 -8.17 -3.79 3.72
N ARG A 83 -7.95 -5.03 4.20
CA ARG A 83 -9.01 -5.87 4.79
C ARG A 83 -9.51 -5.34 6.12
N LEU A 84 -8.63 -4.81 6.96
CA LEU A 84 -9.01 -4.31 8.28
C LEU A 84 -9.38 -2.83 8.27
N GLY A 85 -9.01 -2.10 7.22
CA GLY A 85 -8.96 -0.64 7.26
C GLY A 85 -7.91 -0.18 8.25
N LEU A 86 -8.06 1.07 8.72
CA LEU A 86 -7.16 1.62 9.71
C LEU A 86 -7.93 2.24 10.88
N PRO A 87 -8.17 1.47 11.96
CA PRO A 87 -8.86 1.95 13.16
C PRO A 87 -8.22 3.22 13.72
N GLY A 88 -9.07 4.19 14.12
CA GLY A 88 -8.62 5.52 14.55
C GLY A 88 -8.30 6.47 13.38
N SER A 89 -8.62 6.09 12.15
CA SER A 89 -8.66 6.97 10.98
C SER A 89 -9.95 6.77 10.19
N THR A 90 -10.13 7.57 9.15
CA THR A 90 -11.28 7.46 8.22
C THR A 90 -11.07 6.40 7.13
N MET A 91 -9.96 5.65 7.14
CA MET A 91 -9.72 4.60 6.15
C MET A 91 -10.57 3.35 6.46
N PRO A 92 -11.58 3.02 5.64
CA PRO A 92 -12.49 1.91 5.90
C PRO A 92 -11.85 0.56 5.56
N SER A 93 -12.52 -0.51 5.96
CA SER A 93 -12.18 -1.87 5.52
C SER A 93 -12.75 -2.17 4.13
N PHE A 94 -11.95 -2.85 3.32
CA PHE A 94 -12.29 -3.34 1.98
C PHE A 94 -12.13 -4.86 1.98
N ILE A 95 -13.14 -5.55 2.51
CA ILE A 95 -13.27 -7.01 2.37
C ILE A 95 -14.00 -7.25 1.07
N SER A 96 -13.26 -7.65 0.03
CA SER A 96 -13.81 -8.31 -1.15
C SER A 96 -13.40 -9.77 -1.18
#